data_AF-A0A430AW29-F1
#
_entry.id   AF-A0A430AW29-F1
#
_cell.length_a   1.000
_cell.length_b   1.000
_cell.length_c   1.000
_cell.angle_alpha   90.00
_cell.angle_beta   90.00
_cell.angle_gamma   90.00
#
_symmetry.space_group_name_H-M   'P 1'
#
loop_
_entity.id
_entity.type
_entity.pdbx_description
1 polymer ?
#
loop_
_entity_poly.entity_id
_entity_poly.type
_entity_poly.pdbx_seq_one_letter_code
_entity_poly.pdbx_strand_id
1 'polypeptide(L)'
;MRKTNSQIRKERIKKREVHIRKNSHGISNWSEKYVKEVLDRNNIKDFSIKDGSQCIVIKTSFGYWYIEHDNKVVTLKHSNFSNHDNNEKLRGGYHKQDVFFTLNQCLEYIIKHDNFKGYR
;
A
#
# COMPACT_ATOMS: atom_id res chain seq x y z
N MET A 1 -11.81 28.78 9.41
CA MET A 1 -11.69 28.22 8.03
C MET A 1 -12.14 26.77 8.03
N ARG A 2 -12.97 26.34 7.07
CA ARG A 2 -13.34 24.93 6.88
C ARG A 2 -12.19 24.17 6.22
N LYS A 3 -11.88 22.96 6.70
CA LYS A 3 -10.84 22.11 6.11
C LYS A 3 -11.31 21.54 4.78
N THR A 4 -10.40 21.39 3.83
CA THR A 4 -10.68 20.69 2.56
C THR A 4 -10.70 19.17 2.77
N ASN A 5 -11.37 18.44 1.88
CA ASN A 5 -11.38 16.97 1.90
C ASN A 5 -9.96 16.37 1.84
N SER A 6 -9.05 17.03 1.13
CA SER A 6 -7.63 16.63 1.05
C SER A 6 -6.93 16.77 2.41
N GLN A 7 -7.16 17.88 3.13
CA GLN A 7 -6.62 18.09 4.48
C GLN A 7 -7.17 17.07 5.47
N ILE A 8 -8.49 16.81 5.43
CA ILE A 8 -9.14 15.80 6.27
C ILE A 8 -8.53 14.41 6.03
N ARG A 9 -8.33 14.02 4.76
CA ARG A 9 -7.70 12.76 4.40
C ARG A 9 -6.29 12.63 4.97
N LYS A 10 -5.46 13.66 4.80
CA LYS A 10 -4.07 13.70 5.29
C LYS A 10 -4.01 13.58 6.82
N GLU A 11 -4.87 14.30 7.53
CA GLU A 11 -4.95 14.21 8.99
C GLU A 11 -5.38 12.82 9.47
N ARG A 12 -6.35 12.19 8.79
CA ARG A 12 -6.79 10.84 9.13
C ARG A 12 -5.66 9.82 8.97
N ILE A 13 -4.94 9.86 7.84
CA ILE A 13 -3.79 8.98 7.58
C ILE A 13 -2.71 9.21 8.64
N LYS A 14 -2.35 10.46 8.92
CA LYS A 14 -1.34 10.80 9.93
C LYS A 14 -1.73 10.32 11.33
N LYS A 15 -3.00 10.50 11.74
CA LYS A 15 -3.50 9.99 13.02
C LYS A 15 -3.37 8.47 13.11
N ARG A 16 -3.73 7.77 12.03
CA ARG A 16 -3.63 6.31 11.96
C ARG A 16 -2.18 5.84 12.00
N GLU A 17 -1.28 6.52 11.30
CA GLU A 17 0.16 6.22 11.32
C GLU A 17 0.73 6.38 12.73
N VAL A 18 0.43 7.50 13.40
CA VAL A 18 0.84 7.72 14.80
C VAL A 18 0.32 6.62 15.72
N HIS A 19 -0.95 6.21 15.54
CA HIS A 19 -1.52 5.13 16.32
C HIS A 19 -0.81 3.78 16.06
N ILE A 20 -0.56 3.44 14.79
CA ILE A 20 0.16 2.21 14.43
C ILE A 20 1.56 2.22 15.02
N ARG A 21 2.32 3.30 14.82
CA ARG A 21 3.70 3.41 15.31
C ARG A 21 3.83 3.31 16.83
N LYS A 22 2.80 3.74 17.59
CA LYS A 22 2.76 3.62 19.05
C LYS A 22 2.44 2.21 19.53
N ASN A 23 1.66 1.44 18.77
CA ASN A 23 1.14 0.13 19.17
C ASN A 23 1.80 -1.05 18.42
N SER A 24 2.62 -0.76 17.41
CA SER A 24 3.36 -1.78 16.67
C SER A 24 4.49 -2.30 17.54
N HIS A 25 4.55 -3.63 17.72
CA HIS A 25 5.63 -4.32 18.42
C HIS A 25 6.88 -4.54 17.55
N GLY A 26 6.98 -3.83 16.42
CA GLY A 26 8.00 -4.04 15.41
C GLY A 26 7.46 -4.92 14.29
N ILE A 27 7.56 -4.45 13.05
CA ILE A 27 7.40 -5.28 11.87
C ILE A 27 8.73 -6.00 11.68
N SER A 28 8.74 -7.32 11.85
CA SER A 28 9.90 -8.16 11.54
C SER A 28 10.30 -7.91 10.09
N ASN A 29 11.61 -7.74 9.81
CA ASN A 29 12.14 -7.65 8.45
C ASN A 29 11.46 -8.69 7.55
N TRP A 30 10.65 -8.24 6.59
CA TRP A 30 10.03 -9.15 5.64
C TRP A 30 11.12 -9.64 4.71
N SER A 31 11.45 -10.93 4.78
CA SER A 31 12.27 -11.56 3.75
C SER A 31 11.45 -11.70 2.48
N GLU A 32 12.09 -11.73 1.32
CA GLU A 32 11.38 -11.95 0.05
C GLU A 32 10.58 -13.26 0.06
N LYS A 33 11.11 -14.29 0.72
CA LYS A 33 10.42 -15.58 0.90
C LYS A 33 9.11 -15.40 1.65
N TYR A 34 9.14 -14.71 2.79
CA TYR A 34 7.94 -14.40 3.56
C TYR A 34 6.92 -13.59 2.74
N VAL A 35 7.38 -12.57 2.01
CA VAL A 35 6.49 -11.77 1.16
C VAL A 35 5.82 -12.64 0.10
N LYS A 36 6.57 -13.49 -0.61
CA LYS A 36 6.03 -14.41 -1.61
C LYS A 36 5.00 -15.37 -1.02
N GLU A 37 5.30 -16.00 0.12
CA GLU A 37 4.36 -16.89 0.82
C GLU A 37 3.05 -16.17 1.24
N VAL A 38 3.13 -14.90 1.62
CA VAL A 38 1.95 -14.10 1.94
C VAL A 38 1.14 -13.77 0.69
N LEU A 39 1.79 -13.36 -0.40
CA LEU A 39 1.14 -13.04 -1.67
C LEU A 39 0.46 -14.26 -2.29
N ASP A 40 1.14 -15.42 -2.26
CA ASP A 40 0.62 -16.70 -2.76
C ASP A 40 -0.64 -17.13 -1.99
N ARG A 41 -0.62 -17.05 -0.65
CA ARG A 41 -1.81 -17.34 0.18
C ARG A 41 -3.00 -16.43 -0.13
N ASN A 42 -2.75 -15.22 -0.62
CA ASN A 42 -3.78 -14.27 -1.03
C ASN A 42 -4.09 -14.33 -2.53
N ASN A 43 -3.56 -15.32 -3.26
CA ASN A 43 -3.71 -15.50 -4.71
C ASN A 43 -3.27 -14.28 -5.54
N ILE A 44 -2.30 -13.51 -5.07
CA ILE A 44 -1.74 -12.36 -5.81
C ILE A 44 -0.63 -12.84 -6.73
N LYS A 45 -0.87 -12.81 -8.04
CA LYS A 45 0.06 -13.37 -9.05
C LYS A 45 0.91 -12.33 -9.78
N ASP A 46 0.39 -11.11 -9.97
CA ASP A 46 1.08 -10.06 -10.72
C ASP A 46 1.70 -9.04 -9.77
N PHE A 47 2.96 -9.30 -9.37
CA PHE A 47 3.69 -8.45 -8.43
C PHE A 47 5.19 -8.38 -8.76
N SER A 48 5.84 -7.32 -8.27
CA SER A 48 7.29 -7.20 -8.23
C SER A 48 7.75 -6.81 -6.82
N ILE A 49 8.88 -7.37 -6.41
CA ILE A 49 9.53 -7.08 -5.13
C ILE A 49 10.80 -6.27 -5.45
N LYS A 50 11.00 -5.15 -4.77
CA LYS A 50 12.13 -4.23 -4.95
C LYS A 50 12.78 -3.92 -3.60
N ASP A 51 14.02 -3.46 -3.66
CA ASP A 51 14.77 -2.96 -2.50
C ASP A 51 14.82 -3.96 -1.32
N GLY A 52 15.10 -5.23 -1.62
CA GLY A 52 15.19 -6.29 -0.60
C GLY A 52 13.88 -6.47 0.16
N SER A 53 12.74 -6.49 -0.56
CA SER A 53 11.37 -6.59 -0.03
C SER A 53 10.84 -5.41 0.78
N GLN A 54 11.53 -4.27 0.80
CA GLN A 54 11.00 -3.04 1.40
C GLN A 54 9.90 -2.39 0.56
N CYS A 55 9.91 -2.63 -0.75
CA CYS A 55 8.90 -2.14 -1.68
C CYS A 55 8.30 -3.31 -2.46
N ILE A 56 6.96 -3.42 -2.44
CA ILE A 56 6.20 -4.42 -3.19
C ILE A 56 5.24 -3.66 -4.10
N VAL A 57 5.30 -3.95 -5.39
CA VAL A 57 4.36 -3.40 -6.38
C VAL A 57 3.43 -4.51 -6.82
N ILE A 58 2.13 -4.31 -6.66
CA ILE A 58 1.09 -5.24 -7.12
C ILE A 58 0.35 -4.57 -8.27
N LYS A 59 0.25 -5.28 -9.39
CA LYS A 59 -0.51 -4.84 -10.55
C LYS A 59 -1.88 -5.49 -10.54
N THR A 60 -2.90 -4.68 -10.78
CA THR A 60 -4.28 -5.14 -10.87
C THR A 60 -4.96 -4.52 -12.08
N SER A 61 -6.18 -4.98 -12.39
CA SER A 61 -6.98 -4.43 -13.49
C SER A 61 -7.28 -2.93 -13.34
N PHE A 62 -7.15 -2.38 -12.12
CA PHE A 62 -7.49 -0.99 -11.81
C PHE A 62 -6.29 -0.09 -11.53
N GLY A 63 -5.06 -0.59 -11.70
CA GLY A 63 -3.84 0.18 -11.57
C GLY A 63 -2.73 -0.56 -10.82
N TYR A 64 -1.88 0.23 -10.16
CA TYR A 64 -0.75 -0.27 -9.39
C TYR A 64 -0.87 0.13 -7.92
N TRP A 65 -0.60 -0.84 -7.07
CA TRP A 65 -0.49 -0.67 -5.63
C TRP A 65 0.97 -0.77 -5.22
N TYR A 66 1.40 0.21 -4.45
CA TYR A 66 2.75 0.29 -3.90
C TYR A 66 2.64 0.10 -2.39
N ILE A 67 3.24 -0.99 -1.91
CA ILE A 67 3.35 -1.30 -0.50
C ILE A 67 4.79 -1.05 -0.11
N GLU A 68 4.98 -0.08 0.77
CA GLU A 68 6.25 0.22 1.39
C GLU A 68 6.14 -0.13 2.87
N HIS A 69 7.20 -0.61 3.49
CA HIS A 69 7.20 -0.80 4.94
C HIS A 69 8.50 -0.31 5.57
N ASP A 70 8.38 0.07 6.83
CA ASP A 70 9.50 0.20 7.73
C ASP A 70 9.31 -0.74 8.92
N ASN A 71 10.22 -0.68 9.91
CA ASN A 71 10.18 -1.53 11.09
C ASN A 71 8.92 -1.37 11.96
N LYS A 72 7.96 -0.50 11.62
CA LYS A 72 6.77 -0.21 12.45
C LYS A 72 5.48 -0.09 11.67
N VAL A 73 5.52 0.41 10.43
CA VAL A 73 4.31 0.70 9.64
C VAL A 73 4.42 0.16 8.22
N VAL A 74 3.28 -0.26 7.70
CA VAL A 74 3.08 -0.55 6.28
C VAL A 74 2.34 0.62 5.66
N THR A 75 2.90 1.23 4.64
CA THR A 75 2.26 2.29 3.85
C THR A 75 1.77 1.71 2.53
N LEU A 76 0.52 2.02 2.18
CA LEU A 76 -0.08 1.65 0.90
C LEU A 76 -0.37 2.90 0.09
N LYS A 77 -0.02 2.88 -1.19
CA LYS A 77 -0.34 3.93 -2.16
C LYS A 77 -0.94 3.31 -3.41
N HIS A 78 -1.96 3.95 -3.97
CA HIS A 78 -2.62 3.51 -5.21
C HIS A 78 -2.48 4.52 -6.33
N SER A 79 -2.10 4.05 -7.51
CA SER A 79 -1.99 4.84 -8.72
C SER A 79 -2.81 4.19 -9.85
N ASN A 80 -3.58 5.01 -10.57
CA ASN A 80 -4.33 4.56 -11.76
C ASN A 80 -3.45 4.52 -13.02
N PHE A 81 -2.17 4.92 -12.96
CA PHE A 81 -1.36 5.06 -14.17
C PHE A 81 -0.83 3.73 -14.67
N SER A 82 -1.12 3.43 -15.93
CA SER A 82 -0.61 2.30 -16.72
C SER A 82 0.88 2.40 -17.09
N ASN A 83 1.53 3.55 -16.86
CA ASN A 83 2.84 3.84 -17.46
C ASN A 83 4.00 3.55 -16.51
N HIS A 84 4.78 2.57 -16.94
CA HIS A 84 5.94 1.97 -16.30
C HIS A 84 7.22 2.72 -16.68
N ASP A 85 7.25 4.05 -16.60
CA ASP A 85 8.45 4.82 -16.95
C ASP A 85 9.27 5.17 -15.71
N ASN A 86 10.48 4.62 -15.70
CA ASN A 86 11.53 4.67 -14.68
C ASN A 86 12.12 6.07 -14.42
N ASN A 87 11.32 7.14 -14.47
CA ASN A 87 11.82 8.49 -14.24
C ASN A 87 11.08 9.22 -13.13
N GLU A 88 11.88 9.63 -12.15
CA GLU A 88 11.59 10.59 -11.09
C GLU A 88 10.72 11.76 -11.57
N LYS A 89 9.40 11.60 -11.47
CA LYS A 89 8.40 12.68 -11.33
C LYS A 89 7.02 12.05 -11.16
N LEU A 90 6.83 11.37 -10.03
CA LEU A 90 5.50 11.10 -9.44
C LEU A 90 4.81 12.40 -8.97
N ARG A 91 4.85 13.48 -9.78
CA ARG A 91 4.23 14.78 -9.49
C ARG A 91 2.70 14.79 -9.71
N GLY A 92 2.07 13.62 -9.84
CA GLY A 92 0.65 13.47 -10.15
C GLY A 92 -0.05 12.34 -9.39
N GLY A 93 -0.17 12.49 -8.07
CA GLY A 93 -1.38 12.07 -7.34
C GLY A 93 -1.65 10.58 -7.14
N TYR A 94 -1.07 10.02 -6.07
CA TYR A 94 -1.72 8.89 -5.39
C TYR A 94 -3.12 9.32 -4.90
N HIS A 95 -4.17 8.92 -5.62
CA HIS A 95 -5.56 9.23 -5.26
C HIS A 95 -6.02 8.40 -4.06
N LYS A 96 -5.24 7.40 -3.63
CA LYS A 96 -5.44 6.66 -2.39
C LYS A 96 -4.12 6.43 -1.65
N GLN A 97 -4.15 6.68 -0.35
CA GLN A 97 -3.07 6.35 0.58
C GLN A 97 -3.69 5.91 1.90
N ASP A 98 -3.13 4.86 2.50
CA ASP A 98 -3.49 4.39 3.83
C ASP A 98 -2.28 3.75 4.51
N VAL A 99 -2.42 3.43 5.79
CA VAL A 99 -1.37 2.80 6.60
C VAL A 99 -1.94 1.64 7.40
N PHE A 100 -1.14 0.58 7.56
CA PHE A 100 -1.53 -0.70 8.15
C PHE A 100 -0.47 -1.22 9.10
N PHE A 101 -0.88 -2.16 9.97
CA PHE A 101 0.06 -2.85 10.87
C PHE A 101 0.81 -3.98 10.15
N THR A 102 0.17 -4.65 9.19
CA THR A 102 0.72 -5.85 8.56
C THR A 102 0.47 -5.89 7.05
N LEU A 103 1.28 -6.70 6.35
CA LEU A 103 1.10 -6.97 4.92
C LEU A 103 -0.29 -7.57 4.62
N ASN A 104 -0.77 -8.51 5.43
CA ASN A 104 -2.09 -9.13 5.21
C ASN A 104 -3.23 -8.10 5.25
N GLN A 105 -3.25 -7.21 6.23
CA GLN A 105 -4.27 -6.16 6.31
C GLN A 105 -4.23 -5.24 5.07
N CYS A 106 -3.03 -4.99 4.57
CA CYS A 106 -2.80 -4.22 3.36
C CYS A 106 -3.37 -4.94 2.12
N LEU A 107 -3.10 -6.24 1.96
CA LEU A 107 -3.59 -7.05 0.85
C LEU A 107 -5.11 -7.22 0.87
N GLU A 108 -5.71 -7.46 2.04
CA GLU A 108 -7.17 -7.52 2.18
C GLU A 108 -7.84 -6.23 1.70
N TYR A 109 -7.21 -5.08 1.95
CA TYR A 109 -7.72 -3.80 1.52
C TYR A 109 -7.69 -3.66 -0.01
N ILE A 110 -6.61 -4.10 -0.65
CA ILE A 110 -6.46 -4.13 -2.12
C ILE A 110 -7.55 -5.01 -2.73
N ILE A 111 -7.68 -6.25 -2.25
CA ILE A 111 -8.66 -7.23 -2.75
C ILE A 111 -10.08 -6.69 -2.62
N LYS A 112 -10.45 -6.16 -1.44
CA LYS A 112 -11.78 -5.56 -1.22
C LYS A 112 -12.05 -4.40 -2.16
N HIS A 113 -11.06 -3.55 -2.40
CA HIS A 113 -11.20 -2.41 -3.30
C HIS A 113 -11.41 -2.83 -4.75
N ASP A 114 -10.65 -3.80 -5.22
CA ASP A 114 -10.69 -4.22 -6.62
C ASP A 114 -11.93 -5.07 -6.91
N ASN A 115 -12.33 -5.93 -5.96
CA ASN A 115 -13.63 -6.60 -6.02
C ASN A 115 -14.77 -5.57 -6.11
N PHE A 116 -14.77 -4.54 -5.26
CA PHE A 116 -15.79 -3.49 -5.30
C PHE A 116 -15.83 -2.75 -6.65
N LYS A 117 -14.68 -2.49 -7.28
CA LYS A 117 -14.62 -1.86 -8.59
C LYS A 117 -15.06 -2.78 -9.73
N GLY A 118 -14.86 -4.09 -9.62
CA GLY A 118 -15.32 -5.08 -10.61
C GLY A 118 -16.85 -5.20 -10.72
N TYR A 119 -17.60 -4.71 -9.73
CA TYR A 119 -19.07 -4.67 -9.74
C TYR A 119 -19.65 -3.35 -10.27
N ARG A 120 -18.82 -2.38 -10.68
CA ARG A 120 -19.24 -1.08 -11.21
C ARG A 120 -19.02 -0.99 -12.71
#